data_AF-A0A8H5I2D3-F1
#
_entry.id   AF-A0A8H5I2D3-F1
#
_cell.length_a   1.000
_cell.length_b   1.000
_cell.length_c   1.000
_cell.angle_alpha   90.00
_cell.angle_beta   90.00
_cell.angle_gamma   90.00
#
_symmetry.space_group_name_H-M   'P 1'
#
loop_
_entity.id
_entity.type
_entity.pdbx_description
1 polymer ?
#
loop_
_entity_poly.entity_id
_entity_poly.type
_entity_poly.pdbx_seq_one_letter_code
_entity_poly.pdbx_strand_id
1 'polypeptide(L)'
;MRSSYVLKEPTFFQYLQTRPIMTAQFAGMVNRQLWDETLRTLSGADFEFISIGPLTLATGLSDSTIKLSVELEARVAELEVELAVWKQAHSVAIEASERETKAHNVHIASLNKQLSDTDGFRGFLGGQNAAHHLTKLISEHLSHEGVLTVFRGLSFWVTLYFNKAELVSTIVNRGVCSPSSWMDSLRQASPRFTTIDVGIGENGADNKIREYILTYTRFPEALRVFLGGWFKLVLQYLLALISLITKGCYESNPLYATAFNTLDSAQLLGKLVLLRGVSEESSDPMFTIPSLNVDDLFIQYHESSSHTPRQLTPLNVVSLETVSVSSNGGLISPQSPLPVRKIMRYVDPKYKLHPLATSIT
;
A
#
# COMPACT_ATOMS: atom_id res chain seq x y z
N MET A 1 14.31 -1.78 2.22
CA MET A 1 15.33 -0.74 1.93
C MET A 1 15.20 -0.35 0.46
N ARG A 2 14.55 0.78 0.16
CA ARG A 2 14.58 1.41 -1.17
C ARG A 2 15.03 2.86 -0.95
N SER A 3 16.24 3.15 -1.41
CA SER A 3 16.84 4.49 -1.38
C SER A 3 16.39 5.20 -2.65
N SER A 4 15.53 6.21 -2.50
CA SER A 4 15.16 7.11 -3.59
C SER A 4 16.14 8.28 -3.59
N TYR A 5 17.01 8.33 -4.60
CA TYR A 5 17.88 9.48 -4.84
C TYR A 5 17.05 10.58 -5.52
N VAL A 6 16.69 11.61 -4.74
CA VAL A 6 16.19 12.87 -5.29
C VAL A 6 17.41 13.70 -5.69
N LEU A 7 17.68 13.79 -6.99
CA LEU A 7 18.62 14.74 -7.55
C LEU A 7 18.03 16.14 -7.35
N LYS A 8 18.55 16.87 -6.36
CA LYS A 8 18.35 18.32 -6.25
C LYS A 8 19.16 18.98 -7.37
N GLU A 9 18.47 19.51 -8.37
CA GLU A 9 19.09 20.47 -9.27
C GLU A 9 19.59 21.68 -8.47
N PRO A 10 20.83 22.15 -8.70
CA PRO A 10 21.28 23.40 -8.13
C PRO A 10 20.55 24.53 -8.85
N THR A 11 19.79 25.31 -8.08
CA THR A 11 19.12 26.52 -8.54
C THR A 11 20.15 27.48 -9.14
N PHE A 12 20.08 27.67 -10.46
CA PHE A 12 20.86 28.61 -11.27
C PHE A 12 20.81 30.06 -10.74
N PHE A 13 19.84 30.36 -9.89
CA PHE A 13 19.63 31.68 -9.28
C PHE A 13 20.57 32.03 -8.10
N GLN A 14 21.32 31.09 -7.54
CA GLN A 14 22.22 31.40 -6.41
C GLN A 14 23.57 32.00 -6.85
N TYR A 15 23.89 31.97 -8.15
CA TYR A 15 25.15 32.49 -8.69
C TYR A 15 25.12 33.97 -9.09
N LEU A 16 23.95 34.61 -9.09
CA LEU A 16 23.77 36.00 -9.54
C LEU A 16 23.64 37.03 -8.40
N GLN A 17 23.81 36.63 -7.15
CA GLN A 17 23.56 37.51 -5.99
C GLN A 17 24.82 38.15 -5.39
N THR A 18 26.00 37.98 -6.00
CA THR A 18 27.26 38.60 -5.55
C THR A 18 27.98 39.31 -6.70
N ARG A 19 27.86 40.64 -6.71
CA ARG A 19 28.48 41.68 -7.58
C ARG A 19 27.62 42.11 -8.78
N PRO A 20 27.50 43.42 -9.13
CA PRO A 20 28.42 44.53 -8.82
C PRO A 20 27.76 45.86 -8.38
N ILE A 21 28.25 46.48 -7.30
CA ILE A 21 28.04 47.93 -7.04
C ILE A 21 29.36 48.72 -7.20
N MET A 22 30.52 48.06 -7.24
CA MET A 22 31.82 48.75 -7.32
C MET A 22 32.22 49.23 -8.72
N THR A 23 31.63 48.75 -9.82
CA THR A 23 32.10 49.11 -11.17
C THR A 23 31.50 50.42 -11.70
N ALA A 24 30.26 50.76 -11.37
CA ALA A 24 29.64 52.01 -11.81
C ALA A 24 30.27 53.25 -11.14
N GLN A 25 30.59 53.15 -9.84
CA GLN A 25 31.22 54.24 -9.10
C GLN A 25 32.65 54.52 -9.57
N PHE A 26 33.39 53.48 -9.98
CA PHE A 26 34.75 53.61 -10.50
C PHE A 26 34.79 54.22 -11.91
N ALA A 27 33.84 53.85 -12.78
CA ALA A 27 33.73 54.41 -14.13
C ALA A 27 33.38 55.91 -14.12
N GLY A 28 32.51 56.36 -13.20
CA GLY A 28 32.20 57.78 -13.03
C GLY A 28 33.37 58.63 -12.53
N MET A 29 34.21 58.07 -11.65
CA MET A 29 35.39 58.77 -11.12
C MET A 29 36.50 58.93 -12.17
N VAL A 30 36.76 57.90 -12.97
CA VAL A 30 37.77 57.96 -14.04
C VAL A 30 37.36 58.96 -15.13
N ASN A 31 36.07 59.03 -15.46
CA ASN A 31 35.58 59.97 -16.47
C ASN A 31 35.69 61.44 -16.00
N ARG A 32 35.40 61.74 -14.72
CA ARG A 32 35.61 63.10 -14.18
C ARG A 32 37.08 63.53 -14.19
N GLN A 33 38.00 62.66 -13.80
CA GLN A 33 39.43 62.98 -13.85
C GLN A 33 39.92 63.26 -15.27
N LEU A 34 39.48 62.46 -16.24
CA LEU A 34 39.84 62.66 -17.64
C LEU A 34 39.29 64.00 -18.19
N TRP A 35 38.06 64.35 -17.82
CA TRP A 35 37.44 65.62 -18.20
C TRP A 35 38.12 66.83 -17.55
N ASP A 36 38.45 66.76 -16.26
CA ASP A 36 39.16 67.84 -15.55
C ASP A 36 40.58 68.05 -16.11
N GLU A 37 41.28 66.98 -16.49
CA GLU A 37 42.60 67.04 -17.13
C GLU A 37 42.52 67.66 -18.54
N THR A 38 41.51 67.28 -19.33
CA THR A 38 41.28 67.85 -20.67
C THR A 38 40.95 69.34 -20.60
N LEU A 39 40.14 69.76 -19.62
CA LEU A 39 39.81 71.18 -19.41
C LEU A 39 41.02 72.01 -18.95
N ARG A 40 41.91 71.45 -18.11
CA ARG A 40 43.19 72.10 -17.75
C ARG A 40 44.15 72.21 -18.93
N THR A 41 44.18 71.19 -19.78
CA THR A 41 45.05 71.18 -20.98
C THR A 41 44.58 72.22 -21.99
N LEU A 42 43.26 72.44 -22.09
CA LEU A 42 42.67 73.47 -22.94
C LEU A 42 42.79 74.89 -22.36
N SER A 43 42.90 75.07 -21.04
CA SER A 43 43.04 76.40 -20.42
C SER A 43 44.47 76.96 -20.42
N GLY A 44 45.47 76.15 -20.79
CA GLY A 44 46.88 76.54 -20.81
C GLY A 44 47.45 76.91 -22.18
N ALA A 45 46.64 76.84 -23.25
CA ALA A 45 47.06 77.22 -24.59
C ALA A 45 46.65 78.67 -24.88
N ASP A 46 47.61 79.59 -24.97
CA ASP A 46 47.42 80.96 -25.44
C ASP A 46 47.02 80.95 -26.92
N PHE A 47 45.72 80.81 -27.18
CA PHE A 47 45.12 80.83 -28.52
C PHE A 47 44.47 82.19 -28.77
N GLU A 48 45.21 83.11 -29.38
CA GLU A 48 44.62 84.28 -30.02
C GLU A 48 43.95 83.86 -31.34
N PHE A 49 42.67 84.21 -31.46
CA PHE A 49 41.86 84.33 -32.68
C PHE A 49 41.29 83.07 -33.37
N ILE A 50 39.95 83.12 -33.52
CA ILE A 50 39.02 82.35 -34.39
C ILE A 50 38.66 80.91 -33.97
N SER A 51 37.55 80.78 -33.23
CA SER A 51 36.33 80.08 -33.69
C SER A 51 35.36 79.90 -32.52
N ILE A 52 34.14 80.44 -32.63
CA ILE A 52 33.04 80.30 -31.66
C ILE A 52 32.28 78.96 -31.84
N GLY A 53 32.69 78.13 -32.81
CA GLY A 53 32.07 76.84 -33.13
C GLY A 53 32.32 75.64 -32.17
N PRO A 54 33.52 75.44 -31.58
CA PRO A 54 33.78 74.27 -30.75
C PRO A 54 33.09 74.32 -29.37
N LEU A 55 32.87 75.51 -28.79
CA LEU A 55 32.20 75.66 -27.50
C LEU A 55 30.69 75.37 -27.59
N THR A 56 30.04 75.76 -28.69
CA THR A 56 28.61 75.48 -28.94
C THR A 56 28.35 73.99 -29.19
N LEU A 57 29.30 73.30 -29.84
CA LEU A 57 29.23 71.85 -30.00
C LEU A 57 29.45 71.12 -28.66
N ALA A 58 30.39 71.59 -27.84
CA ALA A 58 30.67 71.00 -26.52
C ALA A 58 29.46 71.12 -25.57
N THR A 59 28.76 72.26 -25.56
CA THR A 59 27.54 72.42 -24.76
C THR A 59 26.41 71.54 -25.27
N GLY A 60 26.21 71.45 -26.60
CA GLY A 60 25.19 70.57 -27.17
C GLY A 60 25.43 69.08 -26.91
N LEU A 61 26.71 68.65 -26.94
CA LEU A 61 27.10 67.29 -26.58
C LEU A 61 26.86 67.00 -25.09
N SER A 62 27.22 67.95 -24.21
CA SER A 62 26.96 67.84 -22.77
C SER A 62 25.46 67.69 -22.48
N ASP A 63 24.61 68.53 -23.06
CA ASP A 63 23.16 68.49 -22.84
C ASP A 63 22.54 67.18 -23.33
N SER A 64 22.98 66.68 -24.50
CA SER A 64 22.55 65.37 -25.01
C SER A 64 22.96 64.21 -24.10
N THR A 65 24.15 64.29 -23.50
CA THR A 65 24.68 63.27 -22.57
C THR A 65 23.90 63.28 -21.26
N ILE A 66 23.60 64.46 -20.72
CA ILE A 66 22.78 64.61 -19.51
C ILE A 66 21.37 64.06 -19.75
N LYS A 67 20.75 64.40 -20.88
CA LYS A 67 19.41 63.90 -21.22
C LYS A 67 19.36 62.37 -21.28
N LEU A 68 20.36 61.75 -21.91
CA LEU A 68 20.46 60.30 -21.98
C LEU A 68 20.76 59.66 -20.61
N SER A 69 21.55 60.33 -19.76
CA SER A 69 21.79 59.87 -18.39
C SER A 69 20.51 59.84 -17.57
N VAL A 70 19.70 60.89 -17.64
CA VAL A 70 18.40 60.96 -16.93
C VAL A 70 17.44 59.89 -17.47
N GLU A 71 17.40 59.69 -18.78
CA GLU A 71 16.58 58.63 -19.40
C GLU A 71 17.01 57.23 -18.96
N LEU A 72 18.32 56.96 -18.89
CA LEU A 72 18.85 55.68 -18.41
C LEU A 72 18.54 55.46 -16.94
N GLU A 73 18.70 56.47 -16.08
CA GLU A 73 18.35 56.38 -14.66
C GLU A 73 16.85 56.09 -14.47
N ALA A 74 15.98 56.70 -15.28
CA ALA A 74 14.55 56.41 -15.26
C ALA A 74 14.25 54.96 -15.67
N ARG A 75 14.90 54.45 -16.73
CA ARG A 75 14.74 53.04 -17.16
C ARG A 75 15.29 52.04 -16.14
N VAL A 76 16.38 52.39 -15.44
CA VAL A 76 16.92 51.55 -14.36
C VAL A 76 15.92 51.49 -13.21
N ALA A 77 15.37 52.63 -12.78
CA ALA A 77 14.36 52.67 -11.71
C ALA A 77 13.10 51.87 -12.08
N GLU A 78 12.63 51.94 -13.33
CA GLU A 78 11.50 51.16 -13.83
C GLU A 78 11.79 49.65 -13.79
N LEU A 79 12.94 49.21 -14.30
CA LEU A 79 13.34 47.80 -14.28
C LEU A 79 13.53 47.26 -12.86
N GLU A 80 14.02 48.08 -11.93
CA GLU A 80 14.12 47.70 -10.51
C GLU A 80 12.74 47.43 -9.89
N VAL A 81 11.74 48.25 -10.24
CA VAL A 81 10.35 48.06 -9.80
C VAL A 81 9.76 46.79 -10.44
N GLU A 82 9.92 46.59 -11.75
CA GLU A 82 9.43 45.38 -12.42
C GLU A 82 10.07 44.12 -11.84
N LEU A 83 11.38 44.14 -11.59
CA LEU A 83 12.11 43.03 -10.98
C LEU A 83 11.64 42.75 -9.56
N ALA A 84 11.30 43.79 -8.78
CA ALA A 84 10.68 43.62 -7.46
C ALA A 84 9.29 42.96 -7.57
N VAL A 85 8.46 43.39 -8.51
CA VAL A 85 7.13 42.79 -8.77
C VAL A 85 7.25 41.33 -9.18
N TRP A 86 8.18 41.00 -10.10
CA TRP A 86 8.42 39.63 -10.54
C TRP A 86 8.94 38.73 -9.42
N LYS A 87 9.85 39.24 -8.58
CA LYS A 87 10.32 38.50 -7.40
C LYS A 87 9.18 38.20 -6.43
N GLN A 88 8.32 39.18 -6.17
CA GLN A 88 7.16 39.01 -5.31
C GLN A 88 6.17 37.99 -5.90
N ALA A 89 5.83 38.13 -7.19
CA ALA A 89 4.93 37.22 -7.89
C ALA A 89 5.46 35.78 -7.91
N HIS A 90 6.75 35.60 -8.14
CA HIS A 90 7.40 34.29 -8.12
C HIS A 90 7.39 33.66 -6.72
N SER A 91 7.65 34.45 -5.66
CA SER A 91 7.55 33.97 -4.29
C SER A 91 6.13 33.49 -3.95
N VAL A 92 5.10 34.24 -4.35
CA VAL A 92 3.70 33.87 -4.15
C VAL A 92 3.34 32.59 -4.93
N ALA A 93 3.84 32.44 -6.16
CA ALA A 93 3.62 31.25 -6.98
C ALA A 93 4.24 29.99 -6.35
N ILE A 94 5.46 30.08 -5.81
CA ILE A 94 6.10 28.98 -5.08
C ILE A 94 5.28 28.59 -3.85
N GLU A 95 4.89 29.57 -3.02
CA GLU A 95 4.10 29.28 -1.84
C GLU A 95 2.73 28.65 -2.18
N ALA A 96 2.10 29.07 -3.27
CA ALA A 96 0.85 28.47 -3.74
C ALA A 96 1.04 27.00 -4.14
N SER A 97 2.09 26.71 -4.93
CA SER A 97 2.46 25.33 -5.32
C SER A 97 2.79 24.46 -4.11
N GLU A 98 3.49 24.99 -3.10
CA GLU A 98 3.78 24.26 -1.87
C GLU A 98 2.51 23.94 -1.07
N ARG A 99 1.53 24.85 -1.03
CA ARG A 99 0.24 24.57 -0.36
C ARG A 99 -0.56 23.51 -1.11
N GLU A 100 -0.55 23.53 -2.44
CA GLU A 100 -1.24 22.54 -3.27
C GLU A 100 -0.63 21.14 -3.11
N THR A 101 0.70 21.02 -3.16
CA THR A 101 1.38 19.74 -2.93
C THR A 101 1.12 19.19 -1.53
N LYS A 102 1.09 20.04 -0.50
CA LYS A 102 0.69 19.65 0.86
C LYS A 102 -0.76 19.16 0.91
N ALA A 103 -1.69 19.87 0.28
CA ALA A 103 -3.10 19.48 0.23
C ALA A 103 -3.29 18.14 -0.52
N HIS A 104 -2.58 17.96 -1.63
CA HIS A 104 -2.59 16.71 -2.39
C HIS A 104 -2.06 15.53 -1.57
N ASN A 105 -0.95 15.71 -0.84
CA ASN A 105 -0.40 14.68 0.04
C ASN A 105 -1.38 14.29 1.16
N VAL A 106 -2.10 15.26 1.73
CA VAL A 106 -3.15 14.99 2.73
C VAL A 106 -4.28 14.15 2.11
N HIS A 107 -4.69 14.46 0.87
CA HIS A 107 -5.71 13.69 0.17
C HIS A 107 -5.27 12.24 -0.10
N ILE A 108 -4.04 12.03 -0.59
CA ILE A 108 -3.47 10.69 -0.76
C ILE A 108 -3.44 9.92 0.56
N ALA A 109 -3.01 10.56 1.65
CA ALA A 109 -2.99 9.92 2.97
C ALA A 109 -4.40 9.49 3.43
N SER A 110 -5.42 10.31 3.16
CA SER A 110 -6.82 9.96 3.47
C SER A 110 -7.32 8.78 2.64
N LEU A 111 -7.02 8.73 1.34
CA LEU A 111 -7.42 7.62 0.46
C LEU A 111 -6.75 6.32 0.88
N ASN A 112 -5.45 6.36 1.17
CA ASN A 112 -4.70 5.19 1.65
C ASN A 112 -5.29 4.64 2.96
N LYS A 113 -5.74 5.53 3.86
CA LYS A 113 -6.44 5.12 5.07
C LYS A 113 -7.76 4.41 4.76
N GLN A 114 -8.59 4.98 3.88
CA GLN A 114 -9.84 4.35 3.47
C GLN A 114 -9.63 2.98 2.81
N LEU A 115 -8.62 2.87 1.95
CA LEU A 115 -8.27 1.60 1.31
C LEU A 115 -7.84 0.55 2.35
N SER A 116 -7.04 0.95 3.33
CA SER A 116 -6.60 0.05 4.41
C SER A 116 -7.76 -0.47 5.27
N ASP A 117 -8.78 0.37 5.52
CA ASP A 117 -9.99 -0.02 6.25
C ASP A 117 -10.81 -1.04 5.43
N THR A 118 -10.91 -0.85 4.10
CA THR A 118 -11.62 -1.79 3.23
C THR A 118 -10.92 -3.15 3.12
N ASP A 119 -9.59 -3.19 3.09
CA ASP A 119 -8.83 -4.45 2.98
C ASP A 119 -8.93 -5.30 4.25
N GLY A 120 -8.98 -4.67 5.42
CA GLY A 120 -9.24 -5.36 6.69
C GLY A 120 -10.63 -5.99 6.72
N PHE A 121 -11.65 -5.28 6.23
CA PHE A 121 -13.02 -5.79 6.16
C PHE A 121 -13.14 -6.97 5.18
N ARG A 122 -12.52 -6.88 4.01
CA ARG A 122 -12.51 -7.97 3.02
C ARG A 122 -11.82 -9.22 3.55
N GLY A 123 -10.67 -9.06 4.22
CA GLY A 123 -9.97 -10.17 4.85
C GLY A 123 -10.84 -10.86 5.91
N PHE A 124 -11.46 -10.06 6.79
CA PHE A 124 -12.34 -10.57 7.84
C PHE A 124 -13.57 -11.33 7.29
N LEU A 125 -14.29 -10.75 6.33
CA LEU A 125 -15.46 -11.39 5.76
C LEU A 125 -15.07 -12.64 4.95
N GLY A 126 -13.94 -12.59 4.24
CA GLY A 126 -13.43 -13.71 3.46
C GLY A 126 -13.05 -14.91 4.33
N GLY A 127 -12.42 -14.69 5.49
CA GLY A 127 -12.09 -15.80 6.39
C GLY A 127 -13.33 -16.40 7.04
N GLN A 128 -14.33 -15.59 7.40
CA GLN A 128 -15.60 -16.13 7.87
C GLN A 128 -16.31 -16.98 6.80
N ASN A 129 -16.41 -16.46 5.57
CA ASN A 129 -17.06 -17.18 4.48
C ASN A 129 -16.34 -18.49 4.17
N ALA A 130 -15.00 -18.49 4.13
CA ALA A 130 -14.20 -19.69 3.92
C ALA A 130 -14.48 -20.76 4.98
N ALA A 131 -14.52 -20.39 6.26
CA ALA A 131 -14.81 -21.33 7.34
C ALA A 131 -16.22 -21.93 7.23
N HIS A 132 -17.24 -21.11 6.96
CA HIS A 132 -18.61 -21.56 6.81
C HIS A 132 -18.76 -22.47 5.59
N HIS A 133 -18.15 -22.09 4.46
CA HIS A 133 -18.21 -22.83 3.22
C HIS A 133 -17.54 -24.21 3.35
N LEU A 134 -16.31 -24.26 3.90
CA LEU A 134 -15.61 -25.53 4.13
C LEU A 134 -16.39 -26.43 5.09
N THR A 135 -16.94 -25.85 6.16
CA THR A 135 -17.76 -26.59 7.13
C THR A 135 -18.98 -27.22 6.46
N LYS A 136 -19.66 -26.46 5.60
CA LYS A 136 -20.82 -26.93 4.85
C LYS A 136 -20.42 -28.08 3.91
N LEU A 137 -19.38 -27.89 3.10
CA LEU A 137 -18.91 -28.91 2.15
C LEU A 137 -18.50 -30.22 2.83
N ILE A 138 -17.73 -30.16 3.92
CA ILE A 138 -17.36 -31.35 4.68
C ILE A 138 -18.60 -32.04 5.25
N SER A 139 -19.55 -31.27 5.79
CA SER A 139 -20.79 -31.83 6.33
C SER A 139 -21.64 -32.52 5.27
N GLU A 140 -21.75 -31.92 4.08
CA GLU A 140 -22.50 -32.48 2.94
C GLU A 140 -21.83 -33.77 2.43
N HIS A 141 -20.49 -33.77 2.32
CA HIS A 141 -19.74 -34.95 1.92
C HIS A 141 -19.94 -36.12 2.89
N LEU A 142 -19.82 -35.88 4.21
CA LEU A 142 -20.04 -36.90 5.24
C LEU A 142 -21.51 -37.37 5.30
N SER A 143 -22.46 -36.54 4.88
CA SER A 143 -23.87 -36.90 4.77
C SER A 143 -24.09 -37.86 3.61
N HIS A 144 -23.48 -37.57 2.46
CA HIS A 144 -23.59 -38.38 1.25
C HIS A 144 -22.99 -39.78 1.42
N GLU A 145 -21.88 -39.90 2.14
CA GLU A 145 -21.27 -41.20 2.45
C GLU A 145 -22.06 -42.04 3.49
N GLY A 146 -23.17 -41.51 4.03
CA GLY A 146 -23.98 -42.21 5.03
C GLY A 146 -23.35 -42.29 6.42
N VAL A 147 -22.15 -41.71 6.60
CA VAL A 147 -21.40 -41.73 7.86
C VAL A 147 -22.19 -41.07 9.00
N LEU A 148 -22.90 -39.99 8.70
CA LEU A 148 -23.73 -39.27 9.69
C LEU A 148 -25.00 -40.02 10.11
N THR A 149 -25.47 -40.99 9.30
CA THR A 149 -26.66 -41.79 9.65
C THR A 149 -26.35 -42.85 10.70
N VAL A 150 -25.12 -43.37 10.66
CA VAL A 150 -24.64 -44.42 11.58
C VAL A 150 -24.15 -43.82 12.89
N PHE A 151 -23.48 -42.67 12.83
CA PHE A 151 -22.86 -42.03 13.99
C PHE A 151 -23.52 -40.68 14.30
N ARG A 152 -24.44 -40.66 15.27
CA ARG A 152 -24.98 -39.40 15.81
C ARG A 152 -23.89 -38.64 16.58
N GLY A 153 -23.74 -37.34 16.31
CA GLY A 153 -22.88 -36.44 17.08
C GLY A 153 -21.45 -36.29 16.58
N LEU A 154 -21.18 -36.62 15.31
CA LEU A 154 -19.86 -36.41 14.74
C LEU A 154 -19.44 -34.94 14.76
N SER A 155 -18.20 -34.74 15.17
CA SER A 155 -17.51 -33.45 15.12
C SER A 155 -16.27 -33.62 14.24
N PHE A 156 -15.95 -32.59 13.48
CA PHE A 156 -14.70 -32.52 12.74
C PHE A 156 -13.89 -31.35 13.26
N TRP A 157 -12.58 -31.43 13.07
CA TRP A 157 -11.62 -30.37 13.36
C TRP A 157 -10.76 -30.15 12.11
N VAL A 158 -10.49 -28.89 11.79
CA VAL A 158 -9.64 -28.49 10.66
C VAL A 158 -8.38 -27.89 11.24
N THR A 159 -7.22 -28.45 10.88
CA THR A 159 -5.92 -27.91 11.29
C THR A 159 -5.18 -27.41 10.05
N LEU A 160 -4.95 -26.10 10.00
CA LEU A 160 -4.28 -25.42 8.91
C LEU A 160 -2.82 -25.21 9.29
N TYR A 161 -1.93 -25.94 8.61
CA TYR A 161 -0.49 -25.73 8.72
C TYR A 161 -0.05 -24.76 7.64
N PHE A 162 0.66 -23.70 8.03
CA PHE A 162 1.22 -22.74 7.08
C PHE A 162 2.49 -22.12 7.62
N ASN A 163 3.36 -21.68 6.72
CA ASN A 163 4.47 -20.79 7.07
C ASN A 163 3.93 -19.35 7.08
N LYS A 164 3.83 -18.74 8.26
CA LYS A 164 3.27 -17.39 8.38
C LYS A 164 4.06 -16.36 7.58
N ALA A 165 5.37 -16.45 7.54
CA ALA A 165 6.21 -15.49 6.81
C ALA A 165 5.97 -15.54 5.30
N GLU A 166 5.85 -16.75 4.74
CA GLU A 166 5.58 -16.98 3.32
C GLU A 166 4.14 -16.65 2.92
N LEU A 167 3.17 -16.97 3.79
CA LEU A 167 1.78 -16.63 3.56
C LEU A 167 1.58 -15.11 3.57
N VAL A 168 2.16 -14.41 4.57
CA VAL A 168 2.09 -12.95 4.66
C VAL A 168 2.74 -12.31 3.44
N SER A 169 3.93 -12.76 3.02
CA SER A 169 4.60 -12.19 1.85
C SER A 169 3.78 -12.41 0.58
N THR A 170 3.19 -13.59 0.39
CA THR A 170 2.34 -13.92 -0.76
C THR A 170 1.09 -13.05 -0.80
N ILE A 171 0.42 -12.88 0.34
CA ILE A 171 -0.80 -12.06 0.44
C ILE A 171 -0.49 -10.58 0.20
N VAL A 172 0.59 -10.05 0.79
CA VAL A 172 1.02 -8.66 0.60
C VAL A 172 1.43 -8.41 -0.86
N ASN A 173 2.16 -9.34 -1.48
CA ASN A 173 2.59 -9.21 -2.87
C ASN A 173 1.42 -9.24 -3.87
N ARG A 174 0.33 -9.97 -3.54
CA ARG A 174 -0.87 -10.04 -4.37
C ARG A 174 -1.92 -8.97 -4.02
N GLY A 175 -1.71 -8.20 -2.96
CA GLY A 175 -2.63 -7.15 -2.51
C GLY A 175 -4.03 -7.65 -2.13
N VAL A 176 -4.18 -8.92 -1.71
CA VAL A 176 -5.48 -9.58 -1.56
C VAL A 176 -6.29 -9.06 -0.37
N CYS A 177 -5.66 -9.04 0.80
CA CYS A 177 -6.23 -8.58 2.06
C CYS A 177 -5.13 -8.45 3.11
N SER A 178 -5.47 -7.94 4.31
CA SER A 178 -4.54 -8.02 5.44
C SER A 178 -4.44 -9.48 5.94
N PRO A 179 -3.25 -10.12 5.92
CA PRO A 179 -3.10 -11.55 6.23
C PRO A 179 -3.55 -11.94 7.64
N SER A 180 -3.37 -11.04 8.62
CA SER A 180 -3.81 -11.28 9.99
C SER A 180 -5.33 -11.32 10.09
N SER A 181 -6.01 -10.37 9.45
CA SER A 181 -7.47 -10.26 9.52
C SER A 181 -8.19 -11.51 8.98
N TRP A 182 -7.69 -12.08 7.88
CA TRP A 182 -8.27 -13.29 7.30
C TRP A 182 -8.09 -14.50 8.22
N MET A 183 -6.89 -14.73 8.73
CA MET A 183 -6.63 -15.87 9.63
C MET A 183 -7.40 -15.75 10.95
N ASP A 184 -7.44 -14.57 11.53
CA ASP A 184 -8.14 -14.34 12.80
C ASP A 184 -9.65 -14.54 12.62
N SER A 185 -10.21 -14.07 11.51
CA SER A 185 -11.63 -14.26 11.20
C SER A 185 -12.01 -15.72 10.92
N LEU A 186 -11.14 -16.48 10.26
CA LEU A 186 -11.31 -17.91 10.01
C LEU A 186 -11.37 -18.70 11.32
N ARG A 187 -10.48 -18.40 12.29
CA ARG A 187 -10.49 -18.99 13.64
C ARG A 187 -11.73 -18.60 14.42
N GLN A 188 -12.15 -17.33 14.32
CA GLN A 188 -13.32 -16.82 15.05
C GLN A 188 -14.64 -17.38 14.50
N ALA A 189 -14.71 -17.66 13.20
CA ALA A 189 -15.90 -18.18 12.57
C ALA A 189 -16.33 -19.54 13.12
N SER A 190 -15.38 -20.38 13.54
CA SER A 190 -15.70 -21.66 14.14
C SER A 190 -14.56 -22.18 15.03
N PRO A 191 -14.86 -22.65 16.27
CA PRO A 191 -13.85 -23.22 17.17
C PRO A 191 -13.26 -24.54 16.63
N ARG A 192 -13.80 -25.07 15.54
CA ARG A 192 -13.26 -26.26 14.85
C ARG A 192 -12.02 -25.96 14.02
N PHE A 193 -11.70 -24.68 13.79
CA PHE A 193 -10.55 -24.27 13.00
C PHE A 193 -9.38 -23.94 13.93
N THR A 194 -8.32 -24.73 13.77
CA THR A 194 -7.02 -24.46 14.38
C THR A 194 -6.02 -24.18 13.27
N THR A 195 -5.07 -23.32 13.57
CA THR A 195 -4.07 -22.81 12.64
C THR A 195 -2.73 -22.88 13.33
N ILE A 196 -1.75 -23.47 12.69
CA ILE A 196 -0.44 -23.74 13.25
C ILE A 196 0.60 -23.13 12.31
N ASP A 197 1.31 -22.14 12.81
CA ASP A 197 2.50 -21.61 12.15
C ASP A 197 3.64 -22.60 12.34
N VAL A 198 4.14 -23.16 11.24
CA VAL A 198 5.25 -24.13 11.29
C VAL A 198 6.62 -23.46 11.37
N GLY A 199 6.67 -22.13 11.28
CA GLY A 199 7.90 -21.36 11.37
C GLY A 199 8.73 -21.38 10.09
N ILE A 200 10.00 -20.98 10.21
CA ILE A 200 10.94 -20.83 9.10
C ILE A 200 11.62 -22.18 8.85
N GLY A 201 11.29 -22.81 7.73
CA GLY A 201 11.93 -24.06 7.30
C GLY A 201 11.35 -24.53 5.98
N GLU A 202 12.23 -24.92 5.06
CA GLU A 202 11.81 -25.57 3.81
C GLU A 202 11.11 -26.89 4.17
N ASN A 203 9.88 -27.08 3.68
CA ASN A 203 9.05 -28.26 3.93
C ASN A 203 8.59 -28.48 5.39
N GLY A 204 8.66 -27.46 6.25
CA GLY A 204 8.19 -27.57 7.65
C GLY A 204 6.69 -27.92 7.74
N ALA A 205 5.87 -27.31 6.88
CA ALA A 205 4.44 -27.58 6.81
C ALA A 205 4.17 -28.99 6.31
N ASP A 206 4.84 -29.39 5.23
CA ASP A 206 4.64 -30.69 4.61
C ASP A 206 5.02 -31.83 5.56
N ASN A 207 6.13 -31.69 6.30
CA ASN A 207 6.54 -32.67 7.31
C ASN A 207 5.49 -32.82 8.42
N LYS A 208 4.93 -31.72 8.91
CA LYS A 208 3.89 -31.75 9.95
C LYS A 208 2.59 -32.34 9.44
N ILE A 209 2.18 -31.99 8.24
CA ILE A 209 1.00 -32.56 7.59
C ILE A 209 1.20 -34.07 7.38
N ARG A 210 2.38 -34.51 6.91
CA ARG A 210 2.72 -35.93 6.71
C ARG A 210 2.62 -36.72 8.02
N GLU A 211 3.25 -36.23 9.09
CA GLU A 211 3.17 -36.85 10.42
C GLU A 211 1.73 -36.91 10.93
N TYR A 212 0.97 -35.83 10.72
CA TYR A 212 -0.44 -35.75 11.12
C TYR A 212 -1.29 -36.80 10.38
N ILE A 213 -1.18 -36.90 9.06
CA ILE A 213 -1.91 -37.90 8.27
C ILE A 213 -1.56 -39.31 8.76
N LEU A 214 -0.27 -39.63 8.91
CA LEU A 214 0.17 -40.97 9.34
C LEU A 214 -0.32 -41.32 10.75
N THR A 215 -0.43 -40.33 11.63
CA THR A 215 -0.89 -40.53 13.01
C THR A 215 -2.40 -40.70 13.07
N TYR A 216 -3.16 -39.75 12.50
CA TYR A 216 -4.60 -39.70 12.66
C TYR A 216 -5.35 -40.73 11.82
N THR A 217 -4.83 -41.14 10.66
CA THR A 217 -5.47 -42.23 9.88
C THR A 217 -5.45 -43.58 10.60
N ARG A 218 -4.46 -43.80 11.49
CA ARG A 218 -4.32 -45.01 12.31
C ARG A 218 -5.28 -45.04 13.50
N PHE A 219 -5.83 -43.90 13.92
CA PHE A 219 -6.81 -43.90 15.00
C PHE A 219 -8.13 -44.52 14.54
N PRO A 220 -8.69 -45.49 15.27
CA PRO A 220 -9.96 -46.11 14.90
C PRO A 220 -11.12 -45.12 14.95
N GLU A 221 -11.07 -44.12 15.84
CA GLU A 221 -12.08 -43.07 15.98
C GLU A 221 -12.06 -42.05 14.84
N ALA A 222 -10.94 -41.95 14.12
CA ALA A 222 -10.83 -41.08 12.95
C ALA A 222 -11.48 -41.76 11.75
N LEU A 223 -12.65 -41.25 11.36
CA LEU A 223 -13.44 -41.77 10.24
C LEU A 223 -12.89 -41.30 8.89
N ARG A 224 -12.54 -40.02 8.79
CA ARG A 224 -11.99 -39.37 7.59
C ARG A 224 -10.90 -38.39 7.96
N VAL A 225 -9.89 -38.30 7.10
CA VAL A 225 -8.84 -37.29 7.14
C VAL A 225 -8.91 -36.51 5.83
N PHE A 226 -9.23 -35.22 5.92
CA PHE A 226 -9.28 -34.33 4.76
C PHE A 226 -7.90 -33.67 4.57
N LEU A 227 -7.34 -33.78 3.37
CA LEU A 227 -6.03 -33.23 3.02
C LEU A 227 -6.17 -32.20 1.90
N GLY A 228 -5.77 -30.95 2.16
CA GLY A 228 -5.70 -29.90 1.13
C GLY A 228 -4.27 -29.38 0.92
N GLY A 229 -4.05 -28.68 -0.19
CA GLY A 229 -2.79 -27.96 -0.45
C GLY A 229 -1.61 -28.81 -0.96
N TRP A 230 -1.86 -30.06 -1.34
CA TRP A 230 -0.83 -30.98 -1.84
C TRP A 230 -0.40 -30.70 -3.31
N PHE A 231 -1.19 -29.93 -4.06
CA PHE A 231 -1.01 -29.74 -5.51
C PHE A 231 -0.19 -28.47 -5.81
N LYS A 232 1.14 -28.58 -5.87
CA LYS A 232 2.06 -27.51 -6.29
C LYS A 232 2.32 -27.55 -7.81
N LEU A 233 1.30 -27.61 -8.66
CA LEU A 233 1.45 -28.05 -10.06
C LEU A 233 1.47 -26.99 -11.16
N VAL A 234 2.22 -25.90 -10.99
CA VAL A 234 2.63 -25.12 -12.18
C VAL A 234 4.14 -24.93 -12.22
N LEU A 235 4.78 -24.59 -11.09
CA LEU A 235 6.24 -24.59 -11.02
C LEU A 235 6.84 -26.01 -11.00
N GLN A 236 6.15 -27.00 -10.42
CA GLN A 236 6.68 -28.37 -10.37
C GLN A 236 6.67 -29.04 -11.74
N TYR A 237 5.70 -28.73 -12.61
CA TYR A 237 5.73 -29.20 -14.01
C TYR A 237 6.81 -28.49 -14.82
N LEU A 238 7.02 -27.17 -14.64
CA LEU A 238 8.08 -26.47 -15.36
C LEU A 238 9.47 -26.94 -14.91
N LEU A 239 9.67 -27.19 -13.61
CA LEU A 239 10.87 -27.80 -13.06
C LEU A 239 11.04 -29.27 -13.47
N ALA A 240 9.94 -30.04 -13.54
CA ALA A 240 9.96 -31.40 -14.06
C ALA A 240 10.27 -31.42 -15.57
N LEU A 241 9.82 -30.44 -16.34
CA LEU A 241 10.13 -30.31 -17.77
C LEU A 241 11.60 -29.91 -17.97
N ILE A 242 12.11 -28.97 -17.17
CA ILE A 242 13.53 -28.60 -17.15
C ILE A 242 14.37 -29.82 -16.73
N SER A 243 13.93 -30.60 -15.73
CA SER A 243 14.57 -31.83 -15.25
C SER A 243 14.44 -33.02 -16.21
N LEU A 244 13.38 -33.09 -17.02
CA LEU A 244 13.24 -34.08 -18.09
C LEU A 244 14.28 -33.84 -19.20
N ILE A 245 14.62 -32.57 -19.43
CA ILE A 245 15.70 -32.16 -20.34
C ILE A 245 17.07 -32.45 -19.71
N THR A 246 17.23 -32.32 -18.39
CA THR A 246 18.43 -32.72 -17.64
C THR A 246 18.28 -34.10 -16.99
N LYS A 247 18.46 -35.18 -17.77
CA LYS A 247 18.49 -36.59 -17.33
C LYS A 247 18.94 -36.79 -15.86
N GLY A 248 18.00 -36.97 -14.95
CA GLY A 248 18.27 -37.35 -13.57
C GLY A 248 17.19 -36.89 -12.58
N CYS A 249 16.20 -37.75 -12.37
CA CYS A 249 15.38 -37.89 -11.15
C CYS A 249 14.74 -36.61 -10.56
N TYR A 250 13.49 -36.34 -10.92
CA TYR A 250 12.58 -35.58 -10.04
C TYR A 250 11.40 -36.48 -9.68
N GLU A 251 11.48 -37.13 -8.52
CA GLU A 251 10.31 -37.72 -7.88
C GLU A 251 9.34 -36.59 -7.53
N SER A 252 8.07 -36.74 -7.91
CA SER A 252 6.95 -36.06 -7.25
C SER A 252 7.22 -36.00 -5.75
N ASN A 253 7.22 -34.80 -5.17
CA ASN A 253 7.67 -34.51 -3.80
C ASN A 253 7.63 -35.77 -2.90
N PRO A 254 8.76 -36.51 -2.72
CA PRO A 254 8.77 -37.89 -2.21
C PRO A 254 8.20 -38.02 -0.79
N LEU A 255 8.04 -36.86 -0.15
CA LEU A 255 7.52 -36.66 1.17
C LEU A 255 6.16 -37.33 1.39
N TYR A 256 5.21 -37.22 0.46
CA TYR A 256 3.89 -37.85 0.61
C TYR A 256 3.79 -39.23 -0.01
N ALA A 257 4.59 -39.54 -1.05
CA ALA A 257 4.57 -40.84 -1.70
C ALA A 257 4.88 -41.98 -0.71
N THR A 258 5.89 -41.79 0.15
CA THR A 258 6.23 -42.76 1.21
C THR A 258 5.09 -42.94 2.22
N ALA A 259 4.41 -41.85 2.59
CA ALA A 259 3.27 -41.89 3.49
C ALA A 259 2.08 -42.63 2.85
N PHE A 260 1.75 -42.35 1.59
CA PHE A 260 0.68 -43.03 0.88
C PHE A 260 0.96 -44.50 0.65
N ASN A 261 2.19 -44.88 0.27
CA ASN A 261 2.58 -46.30 0.19
C ASN A 261 2.41 -47.01 1.54
N THR A 262 2.78 -46.34 2.63
CA THR A 262 2.59 -46.87 3.99
C THR A 262 1.10 -47.04 4.32
N LEU A 263 0.26 -46.07 3.96
CA LEU A 263 -1.19 -46.15 4.18
C LEU A 263 -1.87 -47.19 3.29
N ASP A 264 -1.41 -47.34 2.05
CA ASP A 264 -1.91 -48.32 1.09
C ASP A 264 -1.62 -49.73 1.57
N SER A 265 -0.37 -50.00 1.98
CA SER A 265 0.02 -51.27 2.56
C SER A 265 -0.77 -51.63 3.83
N ALA A 266 -1.24 -50.61 4.57
CA ALA A 266 -2.07 -50.76 5.76
C ALA A 266 -3.59 -50.77 5.45
N GLN A 267 -3.99 -50.65 4.18
CA GLN A 267 -5.39 -50.53 3.73
C GLN A 267 -6.14 -49.34 4.37
N LEU A 268 -5.42 -48.27 4.71
CA LEU A 268 -5.96 -47.07 5.36
C LEU A 268 -6.28 -45.94 4.38
N LEU A 269 -5.97 -46.10 3.08
CA LEU A 269 -6.25 -45.06 2.07
C LEU A 269 -7.74 -44.70 1.97
N GLY A 270 -8.65 -45.63 2.24
CA GLY A 270 -10.09 -45.37 2.22
C GLY A 270 -10.58 -44.36 3.27
N LYS A 271 -9.74 -43.99 4.25
CA LYS A 271 -10.04 -42.91 5.21
C LYS A 271 -9.61 -41.53 4.71
N LEU A 272 -8.76 -41.45 3.69
CA LEU A 272 -8.23 -40.19 3.22
C LEU A 272 -9.16 -39.58 2.17
N VAL A 273 -9.39 -38.27 2.25
CA VAL A 273 -10.15 -37.50 1.27
C VAL A 273 -9.33 -36.29 0.85
N LEU A 274 -9.13 -36.09 -0.44
CA LEU A 274 -8.36 -34.98 -0.97
C LEU A 274 -9.27 -33.77 -1.22
N LEU A 275 -8.91 -32.61 -0.69
CA LEU A 275 -9.54 -31.34 -1.02
C LEU A 275 -8.87 -30.80 -2.29
N ARG A 276 -9.61 -30.72 -3.39
CA ARG A 276 -9.16 -30.15 -4.67
C ARG A 276 -9.74 -28.76 -4.87
N GLY A 277 -9.02 -27.89 -5.58
CA GLY A 277 -9.55 -26.60 -6.05
C GLY A 277 -9.73 -26.56 -7.56
N VAL A 278 -10.50 -25.59 -8.05
CA VAL A 278 -10.86 -25.34 -9.47
C VAL A 278 -9.70 -25.49 -10.47
N SER A 279 -8.48 -25.10 -10.08
CA SER A 279 -7.33 -25.04 -11.00
C SER A 279 -6.54 -26.35 -11.12
N GLU A 280 -6.95 -27.41 -10.43
CA GLU A 280 -6.27 -28.71 -10.47
C GLU A 280 -6.86 -29.57 -11.59
N GLU A 281 -6.42 -29.35 -12.83
CA GLU A 281 -6.71 -30.30 -13.91
C GLU A 281 -6.14 -31.67 -13.53
N SER A 282 -7.01 -32.68 -13.52
CA SER A 282 -6.71 -34.00 -12.99
C SER A 282 -5.71 -34.74 -13.87
N SER A 283 -4.45 -34.79 -13.46
CA SER A 283 -3.58 -35.90 -13.84
C SER A 283 -4.12 -37.18 -13.21
N ASP A 284 -4.18 -38.29 -13.94
CA ASP A 284 -4.60 -39.59 -13.40
C ASP A 284 -3.79 -39.91 -12.13
N PRO A 285 -4.44 -40.00 -10.96
CA PRO A 285 -3.71 -40.20 -9.72
C PRO A 285 -3.24 -41.65 -9.63
N MET A 286 -2.00 -41.83 -9.14
CA MET A 286 -1.44 -43.16 -8.85
C MET A 286 -2.28 -43.96 -7.84
N PHE A 287 -3.08 -43.27 -7.02
CA PHE A 287 -3.97 -43.86 -6.02
C PHE A 287 -5.42 -43.40 -6.24
N THR A 288 -6.37 -44.33 -6.11
CA THR A 288 -7.80 -44.04 -6.11
C THR A 288 -8.24 -43.47 -4.75
N ILE A 289 -7.90 -42.20 -4.49
CA ILE A 289 -8.31 -41.50 -3.27
C ILE A 289 -9.52 -40.62 -3.59
N PRO A 290 -10.63 -40.71 -2.82
CA PRO A 290 -11.77 -39.81 -2.98
C PRO A 290 -11.35 -38.34 -2.92
N SER A 291 -11.94 -37.51 -3.78
CA SER A 291 -11.70 -36.07 -3.77
C SER A 291 -12.99 -35.28 -3.52
N LEU A 292 -12.90 -34.26 -2.67
CA LEU A 292 -13.92 -33.25 -2.45
C LEU A 292 -13.46 -31.97 -3.13
N ASN A 293 -14.26 -31.47 -4.08
CA ASN A 293 -13.96 -30.20 -4.72
C ASN A 293 -14.36 -29.04 -3.78
N VAL A 294 -13.44 -28.11 -3.60
CA VAL A 294 -13.58 -26.95 -2.73
C VAL A 294 -13.36 -25.71 -3.58
N ASP A 295 -14.38 -25.40 -4.36
CA ASP A 295 -14.42 -24.19 -5.16
C ASP A 295 -14.65 -22.98 -4.23
N ASP A 296 -14.13 -21.82 -4.62
CA ASP A 296 -14.43 -20.54 -3.98
C ASP A 296 -14.06 -20.42 -2.49
N LEU A 297 -13.19 -21.29 -1.98
CA LEU A 297 -12.73 -21.22 -0.59
C LEU A 297 -11.96 -19.93 -0.31
N PHE A 298 -11.18 -19.50 -1.29
CA PHE A 298 -10.45 -18.24 -1.25
C PHE A 298 -11.22 -17.19 -2.04
N ILE A 299 -11.12 -15.93 -1.59
CA ILE A 299 -11.69 -14.79 -2.30
C ILE A 299 -11.18 -14.86 -3.73
N GLN A 300 -12.07 -15.23 -4.67
CA GLN A 300 -11.76 -15.12 -6.07
C GLN A 300 -11.48 -13.64 -6.33
N TYR A 301 -10.25 -13.35 -6.77
CA TYR A 301 -10.04 -12.12 -7.51
C TYR A 301 -10.86 -12.30 -8.78
N HIS A 302 -12.09 -11.80 -8.76
CA HIS A 302 -12.63 -11.24 -9.97
C HIS A 302 -11.67 -10.09 -10.26
N GLU A 303 -10.64 -10.36 -11.08
CA GLU A 303 -9.95 -9.32 -11.82
C GLU A 303 -11.09 -8.48 -12.37
N SER A 304 -11.26 -7.30 -11.77
CA SER A 304 -12.35 -6.43 -12.11
C SER A 304 -12.02 -6.05 -13.55
N SER A 305 -12.67 -6.74 -14.51
CA SER A 305 -12.39 -6.62 -15.93
C SER A 305 -12.30 -5.13 -16.20
N SER A 306 -11.10 -4.67 -16.58
CA SER A 306 -10.73 -3.29 -16.89
C SER A 306 -11.94 -2.33 -16.99
N HIS A 307 -12.50 -1.93 -15.85
CA HIS A 307 -13.47 -0.86 -15.86
C HIS A 307 -12.61 0.37 -15.95
N THR A 308 -12.45 0.87 -17.19
CA THR A 308 -12.05 2.25 -17.44
C THR A 308 -12.72 3.12 -16.38
N PRO A 309 -11.97 3.96 -15.64
CA PRO A 309 -12.55 4.73 -14.54
C PRO A 309 -13.78 5.43 -15.09
N ARG A 310 -14.97 5.05 -14.60
CA ARG A 310 -16.18 5.80 -14.90
C ARG A 310 -15.90 7.19 -14.35
N GLN A 311 -15.62 8.10 -15.27
CA GLN A 311 -15.51 9.52 -15.02
C GLN A 311 -16.74 9.89 -14.20
N LEU A 312 -16.52 10.13 -12.90
CA LEU A 312 -17.57 10.57 -12.01
C LEU A 312 -18.07 11.88 -12.62
N THR A 313 -19.29 11.86 -13.15
CA THR A 313 -19.97 13.07 -13.59
C THR A 313 -19.86 14.07 -12.45
N PRO A 314 -19.33 15.28 -12.70
CA PRO A 314 -19.22 16.29 -11.67
C PRO A 314 -20.61 16.50 -11.07
N LEU A 315 -20.68 16.45 -9.73
CA LEU A 315 -21.87 16.80 -8.98
C LEU A 315 -22.35 18.16 -9.48
N ASN A 316 -23.50 18.16 -10.14
CA ASN A 316 -24.15 19.34 -10.64
C ASN A 316 -24.59 20.13 -9.40
N VAL A 317 -23.78 21.12 -9.00
CA VAL A 317 -24.11 22.04 -7.92
C VAL A 317 -25.20 22.95 -8.45
N VAL A 318 -26.45 22.52 -8.30
CA VAL A 318 -27.60 23.41 -8.48
C VAL A 318 -27.42 24.56 -7.49
N SER A 319 -27.22 25.76 -8.03
CA SER A 319 -27.16 27.01 -7.28
C SER A 319 -28.47 27.17 -6.51
N LEU A 320 -28.42 26.94 -5.19
CA LEU A 320 -29.50 27.30 -4.29
C LEU A 320 -29.26 28.72 -3.80
N GLU A 321 -30.24 29.57 -4.07
CA GLU A 321 -30.27 30.97 -3.69
C GLU A 321 -30.03 31.17 -2.20
N THR A 322 -29.34 32.28 -1.92
CA THR A 322 -29.00 32.85 -0.63
C THR A 322 -30.18 32.92 0.33
N VAL A 323 -30.21 32.04 1.32
CA VAL A 323 -30.93 32.27 2.58
C VAL A 323 -29.89 32.50 3.68
N SER A 324 -29.74 33.76 4.06
CA SER A 324 -28.92 34.20 5.18
C SER A 324 -29.57 33.74 6.50
N VAL A 325 -29.01 32.70 7.13
CA VAL A 325 -29.30 32.36 8.52
C VAL A 325 -28.03 32.56 9.33
N SER A 326 -28.05 33.62 10.14
CA SER A 326 -27.14 33.83 11.26
C SER A 326 -27.34 32.69 12.27
N SER A 327 -26.34 31.84 12.41
CA SER A 327 -26.27 30.81 13.46
C SER A 327 -25.10 31.15 14.38
N ASN A 328 -25.46 31.55 15.59
CA ASN A 328 -24.54 31.78 16.71
C ASN A 328 -23.75 30.50 17.01
N GLY A 329 -22.47 30.70 17.30
CA GLY A 329 -21.49 29.64 17.53
C GLY A 329 -21.88 28.64 18.62
N GLY A 330 -21.46 27.40 18.39
CA GLY A 330 -21.49 26.31 19.35
C GLY A 330 -20.90 25.06 18.73
N LEU A 331 -19.62 24.79 19.02
CA LEU A 331 -18.96 23.52 18.70
C LEU A 331 -19.66 22.40 19.49
N ILE A 332 -20.36 21.52 18.77
CA ILE A 332 -20.94 20.31 19.37
C ILE A 332 -19.82 19.27 19.43
N SER A 333 -19.28 19.02 20.63
CA SER A 333 -18.42 17.88 20.89
C SER A 333 -19.15 16.57 20.58
N PRO A 334 -18.52 15.58 19.94
CA PRO A 334 -19.12 14.28 19.74
C PRO A 334 -19.32 13.60 21.11
N GLN A 335 -20.57 13.33 21.46
CA GLN A 335 -20.92 12.52 22.62
C GLN A 335 -20.42 11.08 22.40
N SER A 336 -19.57 10.61 23.32
CA SER A 336 -19.17 9.22 23.44
C SER A 336 -20.36 8.31 23.78
N PRO A 337 -20.46 7.10 23.19
CA PRO A 337 -21.56 6.19 23.45
C PRO A 337 -21.57 5.69 24.91
N LEU A 338 -22.76 5.67 25.50
CA LEU A 338 -23.02 5.16 26.85
C LEU A 338 -22.71 3.65 26.94
N PRO A 339 -22.18 3.16 28.07
CA PRO A 339 -21.90 1.76 28.27
C PRO A 339 -23.21 0.96 28.38
N VAL A 340 -23.36 -0.04 27.51
CA VAL A 340 -24.41 -1.06 27.58
C VAL A 340 -24.33 -1.74 28.95
N ARG A 341 -25.37 -1.54 29.77
CA ARG A 341 -25.53 -2.20 31.07
C ARG A 341 -25.51 -3.72 30.86
N LYS A 342 -24.56 -4.39 31.53
CA LYS A 342 -24.57 -5.84 31.75
C LYS A 342 -25.93 -6.24 32.32
N ILE A 343 -26.69 -7.03 31.57
CA ILE A 343 -27.84 -7.78 32.07
C ILE A 343 -27.27 -8.84 33.02
N MET A 344 -27.28 -8.50 34.31
CA MET A 344 -26.95 -9.36 35.42
C MET A 344 -28.10 -10.38 35.54
N ARG A 345 -27.87 -11.62 35.10
CA ARG A 345 -28.82 -12.72 35.32
C ARG A 345 -28.85 -13.00 36.82
N TYR A 346 -29.97 -12.66 37.46
CA TYR A 346 -30.26 -13.05 38.83
C TYR A 346 -30.34 -14.57 38.89
N VAL A 347 -29.47 -15.19 39.69
CA VAL A 347 -29.57 -16.61 40.04
C VAL A 347 -30.66 -16.72 41.10
N ASP A 348 -31.69 -17.51 40.82
CA ASP A 348 -32.81 -17.75 41.73
C ASP A 348 -32.34 -18.56 42.96
N PRO A 349 -32.43 -18.03 44.19
CA PRO A 349 -31.96 -18.70 45.40
C PRO A 349 -32.85 -19.87 45.87
N LYS A 350 -33.85 -20.29 45.09
CA LYS A 350 -34.76 -21.39 45.46
C LYS A 350 -34.24 -22.80 45.17
N TYR A 351 -33.15 -22.94 44.42
CA TYR A 351 -32.56 -24.25 44.17
C TYR A 351 -31.49 -24.60 45.21
N LYS A 352 -31.85 -25.49 46.13
CA LYS A 352 -30.91 -26.12 47.07
C LYS A 352 -29.88 -26.92 46.26
N LEU A 353 -28.63 -26.47 46.28
CA LEU A 353 -27.49 -27.21 45.73
C LEU A 353 -27.29 -28.49 46.58
N HIS A 354 -27.36 -29.64 45.93
CA HIS A 354 -27.00 -30.92 46.55
C HIS A 354 -25.48 -30.98 46.75
N PRO A 355 -24.98 -31.39 47.93
CA PRO A 355 -23.55 -31.57 48.14
C PRO A 355 -23.05 -32.80 47.37
N LEU A 356 -22.11 -32.56 46.45
CA LEU A 356 -21.32 -33.62 45.82
C LEU A 356 -20.38 -34.22 46.88
N ALA A 357 -20.63 -35.48 47.20
CA ALA A 357 -19.80 -36.29 48.06
C ALA A 357 -18.44 -36.57 47.40
N THR A 358 -17.37 -36.07 48.02
CA THR A 358 -16.02 -36.57 47.84
C THR A 358 -15.86 -37.86 48.64
N SER A 359 -15.72 -38.99 47.94
CA SER A 359 -15.10 -40.20 48.48
C SER A 359 -14.25 -40.81 47.37
N ILE A 360 -12.93 -40.66 47.50
CA ILE A 360 -11.95 -41.52 46.86
C ILE A 360 -10.99 -41.92 47.98
N THR A 361 -11.10 -43.18 48.37
CA THR A 361 -10.07 -43.98 49.04
C THR A 361 -8.99 -44.39 48.07
#